data_AF-A0A0P0N6J7-F1
#
_entry.id   AF-A0A0P0N6J7-F1
#
_cell.length_a   1.000
_cell.length_b   1.000
_cell.length_c   1.000
_cell.angle_alpha   90.00
_cell.angle_beta   90.00
_cell.angle_gamma   90.00
#
_symmetry.space_group_name_H-M   'P 1'
#
loop_
_entity.id
_entity.type
_entity.pdbx_description
1 polymer ?
#
loop_
_entity_poly.entity_id
_entity_poly.type
_entity_poly.pdbx_seq_one_letter_code
_entity_poly.pdbx_strand_id
1 'polypeptide(L)'
;MVLLAGVIVLIGYREWTEEIGYDREWIIQKRQSAIYLAAMDAAAASGGYIVPFSHDIMVAVLNGVPRENIEEIYRVVSRESPVPVAMRVVATNRPGWDRVPIEPGITIDDYDDGGVAALHIDLDMVSNERRRKGFLQPFAEVMRLYIRLVEDALPRGYIPSYLGGDNIILFAPEENIDDALGLVMEAIGDGRYKVGIGVDDNPRAALARAAHALSVIRSARSCRVYVDKRGEETVTCR
;
A
#
# COMPACT_ATOMS: atom_id res chain seq x y z
N MET A 1 -13.76 1.21 13.54
CA MET A 1 -13.43 1.96 12.32
C MET A 1 -12.64 1.06 11.38
N VAL A 2 -12.68 1.38 10.08
CA VAL A 2 -12.15 0.53 9.01
C VAL A 2 -11.28 1.34 8.07
N LEU A 3 -10.56 0.66 7.17
CA LEU A 3 -9.90 1.35 6.08
C LEU A 3 -10.94 1.83 5.06
N LEU A 4 -10.70 3.02 4.52
CA LEU A 4 -11.36 3.53 3.32
C LEU A 4 -10.50 3.15 2.13
N ALA A 5 -11.04 2.31 1.25
CA ALA A 5 -10.33 1.79 0.08
C ALA A 5 -11.05 2.21 -1.21
N GLY A 6 -10.28 2.71 -2.19
CA GLY A 6 -10.74 2.95 -3.55
C GLY A 6 -10.21 1.90 -4.50
N VAL A 7 -11.06 0.99 -4.99
CA VAL A 7 -10.67 0.01 -6.02
C VAL A 7 -10.82 0.65 -7.38
N ILE A 8 -9.72 0.76 -8.11
CA ILE A 8 -9.62 1.39 -9.43
C ILE A 8 -9.35 0.30 -10.46
N VAL A 9 -10.16 0.25 -11.51
CA VAL A 9 -10.12 -0.77 -12.56
C VAL A 9 -10.06 -0.11 -13.93
N LEU A 10 -9.14 -0.59 -14.77
CA LEU A 10 -9.05 -0.21 -16.18
C LEU A 10 -9.96 -1.14 -17.02
N ILE A 11 -11.13 -0.65 -17.40
CA ILE A 11 -12.17 -1.44 -18.09
C ILE A 11 -11.78 -1.68 -19.55
N GLY A 12 -11.71 -2.93 -19.98
CA GLY A 12 -11.30 -3.29 -21.35
C GLY A 12 -9.78 -3.25 -21.57
N TYR A 13 -8.99 -3.28 -20.48
CA TYR A 13 -7.53 -3.17 -20.55
C TYR A 13 -6.90 -4.30 -21.37
N ARG A 14 -7.38 -5.53 -21.20
CA ARG A 14 -6.88 -6.70 -21.92
C ARG A 14 -7.04 -6.52 -23.43
N GLU A 15 -8.23 -6.13 -23.87
CA GLU A 15 -8.55 -5.90 -25.27
C GLU A 15 -7.63 -4.83 -25.86
N TRP A 16 -7.44 -3.72 -25.15
CA TRP A 16 -6.48 -2.69 -25.54
C TRP A 16 -5.05 -3.24 -25.68
N THR A 17 -4.58 -4.08 -24.74
CA THR A 17 -3.24 -4.70 -24.87
C THR A 17 -3.15 -5.60 -26.11
N GLU A 18 -4.25 -6.25 -26.48
CA GLU A 18 -4.32 -7.13 -27.65
C GLU A 18 -4.23 -6.36 -28.98
N GLU A 19 -4.76 -5.15 -29.05
CA GLU A 19 -4.73 -4.28 -30.23
C GLU A 19 -3.34 -3.70 -30.58
N ILE A 20 -2.40 -3.64 -29.63
CA ILE A 20 -1.06 -3.04 -29.83
C ILE A 20 -0.17 -3.91 -30.74
N GLY A 21 -0.50 -5.20 -30.91
CA GLY A 21 0.29 -6.17 -31.67
C GLY A 21 1.30 -6.93 -30.80
N TYR A 22 2.32 -7.55 -31.41
CA TYR A 22 3.21 -8.49 -30.71
C TYR A 22 4.35 -7.81 -29.94
N ASP A 23 4.87 -6.67 -30.41
CA ASP A 23 5.92 -5.90 -29.71
C ASP A 23 5.31 -4.88 -28.73
N ARG A 24 4.48 -5.38 -27.81
CA ARG A 24 3.62 -4.56 -26.95
C ARG A 24 4.08 -4.41 -25.51
N GLU A 25 4.89 -5.33 -24.99
CA GLU A 25 5.15 -5.43 -23.54
C GLU A 25 5.81 -4.15 -22.99
N TRP A 26 6.79 -3.58 -23.69
CA TRP A 26 7.43 -2.34 -23.27
C TRP A 26 6.49 -1.12 -23.35
N ILE A 27 5.54 -1.13 -24.30
CA ILE A 27 4.51 -0.10 -24.46
C ILE A 27 3.53 -0.16 -23.28
N ILE A 28 3.11 -1.38 -22.92
CA ILE A 28 2.26 -1.67 -21.78
C ILE A 28 2.93 -1.19 -20.49
N GLN A 29 4.17 -1.60 -20.23
CA GLN A 29 4.90 -1.20 -19.02
C GLN A 29 5.12 0.32 -18.94
N LYS A 30 5.40 0.97 -20.07
CA LYS A 30 5.50 2.45 -20.14
C LYS A 30 4.18 3.10 -19.77
N ARG A 31 3.05 2.59 -20.30
CA ARG A 31 1.72 3.13 -20.02
C ARG A 31 1.30 2.88 -18.57
N GLN A 32 1.52 1.68 -18.04
CA GLN A 32 1.26 1.32 -16.64
C GLN A 32 2.03 2.23 -15.69
N SER A 33 3.31 2.49 -15.98
CA SER A 33 4.14 3.38 -15.18
C SER A 33 3.64 4.82 -15.19
N ALA A 34 3.18 5.31 -16.34
CA ALA A 34 2.61 6.66 -16.45
C ALA A 34 1.30 6.81 -15.67
N ILE A 35 0.40 5.83 -15.77
CA ILE A 35 -0.86 5.80 -15.00
C ILE A 35 -0.56 5.75 -13.50
N TYR A 36 0.35 4.85 -13.09
CA TYR A 36 0.71 4.70 -11.68
C TYR A 36 1.34 5.97 -11.11
N LEU A 37 2.24 6.63 -11.86
CA LEU A 37 2.82 7.92 -11.47
C LEU A 37 1.72 8.96 -11.23
N ALA A 38 0.80 9.13 -12.18
CA ALA A 38 -0.25 10.13 -12.07
C ALA A 38 -1.22 9.82 -10.91
N ALA A 39 -1.55 8.54 -10.70
CA ALA A 39 -2.35 8.09 -9.56
C ALA A 39 -1.65 8.40 -8.23
N MET A 40 -0.36 8.08 -8.14
CA MET A 40 0.45 8.28 -6.93
C MET A 40 0.57 9.76 -6.60
N ASP A 41 0.83 10.62 -7.58
CA ASP A 41 0.94 12.06 -7.39
C ASP A 41 -0.39 12.67 -6.91
N ALA A 42 -1.51 12.30 -7.53
CA ALA A 42 -2.84 12.77 -7.13
C ALA A 42 -3.23 12.30 -5.71
N ALA A 43 -2.93 11.05 -5.38
CA ALA A 43 -3.19 10.50 -4.06
C ALA A 43 -2.30 11.17 -3.00
N ALA A 44 -1.00 11.31 -3.26
CA ALA A 44 -0.06 11.92 -2.33
C ALA A 44 -0.39 13.40 -2.04
N ALA A 45 -0.80 14.16 -3.06
CA ALA A 45 -1.27 15.54 -2.90
C ALA A 45 -2.51 15.65 -2.00
N SER A 46 -3.26 14.56 -1.86
CA SER A 46 -4.53 14.48 -1.13
C SER A 46 -4.43 13.77 0.21
N GLY A 47 -3.25 13.29 0.60
CA GLY A 47 -3.06 12.50 1.82
C GLY A 47 -3.29 10.99 1.65
N GLY A 48 -3.68 10.52 0.48
CA GLY A 48 -3.88 9.10 0.16
C GLY A 48 -2.60 8.38 -0.27
N TYR A 49 -2.73 7.10 -0.60
CA TYR A 49 -1.65 6.24 -1.11
C TYR A 49 -2.18 5.24 -2.14
N ILE A 50 -1.40 4.93 -3.20
CA ILE A 50 -1.78 3.97 -4.25
C ILE A 50 -0.94 2.69 -4.16
N VAL A 51 -1.62 1.55 -4.23
CA VAL A 51 -1.02 0.22 -4.40
C VAL A 51 -1.33 -0.30 -5.79
N PRO A 52 -0.33 -0.51 -6.66
CA PRO A 52 -0.56 -0.79 -8.07
C PRO A 52 -0.90 -2.24 -8.41
N PHE A 53 -1.16 -3.13 -7.45
CA PHE A 53 -1.41 -4.58 -7.62
C PHE A 53 -1.09 -5.18 -9.01
N SER A 54 -2.08 -5.41 -9.87
CA SER A 54 -1.92 -5.96 -11.22
C SER A 54 -1.78 -4.89 -12.31
N HIS A 55 -1.70 -3.62 -11.92
CA HIS A 55 -1.59 -2.39 -12.71
C HIS A 55 -2.85 -2.01 -13.50
N ASP A 56 -3.58 -2.99 -14.01
CA ASP A 56 -4.96 -2.83 -14.48
C ASP A 56 -5.98 -2.73 -13.34
N ILE A 57 -5.59 -3.20 -12.14
CA ILE A 57 -6.29 -2.99 -10.88
C ILE A 57 -5.32 -2.33 -9.89
N MET A 58 -5.74 -1.19 -9.34
CA MET A 58 -5.03 -0.47 -8.29
C MET A 58 -5.96 -0.27 -7.09
N VAL A 59 -5.39 -0.17 -5.90
CA VAL A 59 -6.13 0.17 -4.68
C VAL A 59 -5.56 1.44 -4.08
N ALA A 60 -6.43 2.42 -3.85
CA ALA A 60 -6.13 3.61 -3.10
C ALA A 60 -6.47 3.39 -1.61
N VAL A 61 -5.56 3.69 -0.70
CA VAL A 61 -5.87 3.88 0.72
C VAL A 61 -6.24 5.35 0.89
N LEU A 62 -7.43 5.62 1.43
CA LEU A 62 -8.09 6.92 1.33
C LEU A 62 -8.60 7.46 2.68
N ASN A 63 -8.24 6.83 3.81
CA ASN A 63 -8.64 7.32 5.13
C ASN A 63 -8.35 8.83 5.28
N GLY A 64 -9.34 9.60 5.75
CA GLY A 64 -9.22 11.05 5.95
C GLY A 64 -9.07 11.88 4.68
N VAL A 65 -9.22 11.29 3.48
CA VAL A 65 -9.15 12.01 2.21
C VAL A 65 -10.51 12.61 1.86
N PRO A 66 -10.62 13.93 1.61
CA PRO A 66 -11.88 14.57 1.23
C PRO A 66 -12.46 14.04 -0.07
N ARG A 67 -13.80 14.02 -0.18
CA ARG A 67 -14.51 13.49 -1.37
C ARG A 67 -14.07 14.15 -2.68
N GLU A 68 -13.92 15.46 -2.70
CA GLU A 68 -13.46 16.22 -3.88
C GLU A 68 -12.06 15.79 -4.36
N ASN A 69 -11.19 15.41 -3.43
CA ASN A 69 -9.85 14.90 -3.72
C ASN A 69 -9.88 13.47 -4.24
N ILE A 70 -10.78 12.63 -3.70
CA ILE A 70 -11.03 11.28 -4.23
C ILE A 70 -11.49 11.38 -5.70
N GLU A 71 -12.40 12.30 -6.01
CA GLU A 71 -12.86 12.56 -7.37
C GLU A 71 -11.74 13.09 -8.29
N GLU A 72 -10.78 13.87 -7.76
CA GLU A 72 -9.58 14.27 -8.50
C GLU A 72 -8.69 13.07 -8.84
N ILE A 73 -8.45 12.15 -7.89
CA ILE A 73 -7.68 10.92 -8.15
C ILE A 73 -8.31 10.15 -9.32
N TYR A 74 -9.63 9.95 -9.29
CA TYR A 74 -10.36 9.31 -10.39
C TYR A 74 -10.18 10.06 -11.72
N ARG A 75 -10.33 11.39 -11.73
CA ARG A 75 -10.18 12.22 -12.93
C ARG A 75 -8.77 12.13 -13.53
N VAL A 76 -7.73 12.17 -12.69
CA VAL A 76 -6.33 12.05 -13.13
C VAL A 76 -6.07 10.69 -13.74
N VAL A 77 -6.48 9.60 -13.08
CA VAL A 77 -6.30 8.24 -13.62
C VAL A 77 -7.06 8.06 -14.93
N SER A 78 -8.30 8.54 -14.99
CA SER A 78 -9.14 8.49 -16.20
C SER A 78 -8.53 9.24 -17.38
N ARG A 79 -7.85 10.37 -17.12
CA ARG A 79 -7.18 11.16 -18.16
C ARG A 79 -5.95 10.46 -18.73
N GLU A 80 -5.18 9.77 -17.88
CA GLU A 80 -3.94 9.09 -18.31
C GLU A 80 -4.19 7.68 -18.90
N SER A 81 -5.31 7.06 -18.55
CA SER A 81 -5.67 5.72 -18.97
C SER A 81 -6.00 5.66 -20.47
N PRO A 82 -5.52 4.63 -21.20
CA PRO A 82 -5.90 4.39 -22.60
C PRO A 82 -7.31 3.81 -22.74
N VAL A 83 -7.93 3.40 -21.63
CA VAL A 83 -9.24 2.74 -21.59
C VAL A 83 -10.13 3.37 -20.51
N PRO A 84 -11.47 3.20 -20.56
CA PRO A 84 -12.36 3.71 -19.52
C PRO A 84 -11.96 3.22 -18.12
N VAL A 85 -12.16 4.06 -17.11
CA VAL A 85 -11.80 3.76 -15.72
C VAL A 85 -13.05 3.66 -14.87
N ALA A 86 -13.08 2.65 -14.01
CA ALA A 86 -14.08 2.47 -12.97
C ALA A 86 -13.41 2.59 -11.60
N MET A 87 -14.03 3.31 -10.67
CA MET A 87 -13.55 3.42 -9.29
C MET A 87 -14.71 3.21 -8.32
N ARG A 88 -14.50 2.39 -7.29
CA ARG A 88 -15.44 2.25 -6.17
C ARG A 88 -14.74 2.49 -4.85
N VAL A 89 -15.28 3.41 -4.06
CA VAL A 89 -14.79 3.74 -2.72
C VAL A 89 -15.69 3.10 -1.68
N VAL A 90 -15.08 2.34 -0.77
CA VAL A 90 -15.77 1.57 0.26
C VAL A 90 -15.01 1.63 1.59
N ALA A 91 -15.72 1.86 2.68
CA ALA A 91 -15.23 1.57 4.04
C ALA A 91 -15.40 0.07 4.28
N THR A 92 -14.32 -0.64 4.60
CA THR A 92 -14.41 -2.11 4.61
C THR A 92 -13.32 -2.80 5.44
N ASN A 93 -13.67 -3.96 5.98
CA ASN A 93 -12.75 -4.97 6.50
C ASN A 93 -12.30 -5.97 5.42
N ARG A 94 -12.61 -5.69 4.15
CA ARG A 94 -12.25 -6.42 2.92
C ARG A 94 -12.18 -5.42 1.76
N PRO A 95 -11.02 -4.76 1.51
CA PRO A 95 -10.82 -3.69 0.53
C PRO A 95 -11.41 -3.91 -0.88
N GLY A 96 -12.72 -3.68 -1.08
CA GLY A 96 -13.42 -3.69 -2.38
C GLY A 96 -13.21 -4.90 -3.31
N TRP A 97 -12.51 -5.94 -2.88
CA TRP A 97 -12.24 -7.15 -3.65
C TRP A 97 -13.51 -7.94 -3.93
N ASP A 98 -14.53 -7.79 -3.09
CA ASP A 98 -15.87 -8.36 -3.25
C ASP A 98 -16.83 -7.43 -4.00
N ARG A 99 -16.41 -6.19 -4.28
CA ARG A 99 -17.21 -5.13 -4.93
C ARG A 99 -16.44 -4.40 -6.03
N VAL A 100 -15.65 -5.16 -6.79
CA VAL A 100 -14.88 -4.64 -7.92
C VAL A 100 -15.83 -3.92 -8.89
N PRO A 101 -15.60 -2.63 -9.22
CA PRO A 101 -16.49 -1.91 -10.12
C PRO A 101 -16.29 -2.42 -11.56
N ILE A 102 -17.41 -2.60 -12.27
CA ILE A 102 -17.43 -3.13 -13.64
C ILE A 102 -17.91 -2.13 -14.68
N GLU A 103 -18.46 -0.99 -14.24
CA GLU A 103 -18.95 0.09 -15.13
C GLU A 103 -18.06 1.32 -14.98
N PRO A 104 -17.69 2.00 -16.09
CA PRO A 104 -16.93 3.23 -16.02
C PRO A 104 -17.63 4.31 -15.19
N GLY A 105 -16.85 5.04 -14.42
CA GLY A 105 -17.37 6.05 -13.50
C GLY A 105 -16.75 5.91 -12.11
N ILE A 106 -17.23 6.74 -11.19
CA ILE A 106 -16.89 6.66 -9.77
C ILE A 106 -18.15 6.44 -8.94
N THR A 107 -18.09 5.44 -8.07
CA THR A 107 -19.10 5.20 -7.04
C THR A 107 -18.44 5.37 -5.68
N ILE A 108 -19.01 6.25 -4.85
CA ILE A 108 -18.55 6.46 -3.48
C ILE A 108 -19.70 6.01 -2.58
N ASP A 109 -19.54 4.86 -1.93
CA ASP A 109 -20.49 4.36 -0.93
C ASP A 109 -20.45 5.28 0.30
N ASP A 110 -21.50 5.35 1.12
CA ASP A 110 -21.42 6.06 2.40
C ASP A 110 -20.37 5.41 3.30
N TYR A 111 -19.54 6.23 3.95
CA TYR A 111 -18.44 5.75 4.78
C TYR A 111 -18.30 6.55 6.08
N ASP A 112 -17.82 5.84 7.10
CA ASP A 112 -17.27 6.40 8.33
C ASP A 112 -15.92 5.71 8.53
N ASP A 113 -14.86 6.46 8.27
CA ASP A 113 -13.49 5.98 8.35
C ASP A 113 -12.80 6.49 9.61
N GLY A 114 -11.70 5.85 9.96
CA GLY A 114 -10.91 6.20 11.14
C GLY A 114 -9.49 6.58 10.80
N GLY A 115 -8.69 6.78 11.86
CA GLY A 115 -7.25 6.83 11.71
C GLY A 115 -6.69 5.56 11.08
N VAL A 116 -5.54 5.71 10.45
CA VAL A 116 -4.85 4.64 9.74
C VAL A 116 -3.46 4.45 10.31
N ALA A 117 -3.07 3.19 10.47
CA ALA A 117 -1.72 2.79 10.80
C ALA A 117 -0.99 2.31 9.54
N ALA A 118 0.25 2.77 9.36
CA ALA A 118 1.18 2.26 8.37
C ALA A 118 2.33 1.55 9.09
N LEU A 119 2.43 0.23 8.91
CA LEU A 119 3.53 -0.57 9.41
C LEU A 119 4.58 -0.69 8.30
N HIS A 120 5.66 0.08 8.39
CA HIS A 120 6.79 0.04 7.46
C HIS A 120 7.81 -0.99 7.96
N ILE A 121 7.84 -2.13 7.28
CA ILE A 121 8.69 -3.28 7.53
C ILE A 121 9.96 -3.14 6.69
N ASP A 122 11.11 -3.05 7.37
CA ASP A 122 12.45 -3.04 6.80
C ASP A 122 13.14 -4.35 7.19
N LEU A 123 13.36 -5.22 6.20
CA LEU A 123 14.06 -6.48 6.40
C LEU A 123 15.57 -6.25 6.46
N ASP A 124 16.18 -6.68 7.55
CA ASP A 124 17.62 -6.57 7.77
C ASP A 124 18.39 -7.61 6.94
N MET A 125 18.42 -7.37 5.64
CA MET A 125 19.17 -8.14 4.70
C MET A 125 20.62 -7.67 4.78
N VAL A 126 21.39 -8.25 5.70
CA VAL A 126 22.79 -7.90 5.96
C VAL A 126 23.49 -7.77 4.61
N SER A 127 24.03 -6.59 4.32
CA SER A 127 24.69 -6.28 3.05
C SER A 127 25.79 -7.30 2.69
N ASN A 128 26.40 -7.95 3.68
CA ASN A 128 27.32 -9.07 3.49
C ASN A 128 26.64 -10.39 3.09
N GLU A 129 25.44 -10.69 3.59
CA GLU A 129 24.65 -11.83 3.09
C GLU A 129 24.15 -11.59 1.67
N ARG A 130 23.69 -10.37 1.34
CA ARG A 130 23.37 -9.97 -0.05
C ARG A 130 24.57 -10.16 -0.98
N ARG A 131 25.77 -9.79 -0.54
CA ARG A 131 27.02 -10.03 -1.30
C ARG A 131 27.38 -11.51 -1.44
N ARG A 132 27.01 -12.36 -0.47
CA ARG A 132 27.31 -13.81 -0.50
C ARG A 132 26.26 -14.64 -1.24
N LYS A 133 24.98 -14.29 -1.11
CA LYS A 133 23.81 -14.99 -1.68
C LYS A 133 23.43 -14.50 -3.10
N GLY A 134 24.05 -13.41 -3.57
CA GLY A 134 23.62 -12.72 -4.78
C GLY A 134 22.32 -11.92 -4.55
N PHE A 135 21.79 -11.29 -5.60
CA PHE A 135 20.62 -10.41 -5.49
C PHE A 135 19.27 -11.16 -5.54
N LEU A 136 19.21 -12.30 -6.24
CA LEU A 136 17.95 -13.03 -6.47
C LEU A 136 17.41 -13.73 -5.22
N GLN A 137 18.27 -14.32 -4.39
CA GLN A 137 17.83 -15.05 -3.20
C GLN A 137 17.20 -14.11 -2.15
N PRO A 138 17.83 -12.97 -1.79
CA PRO A 138 17.20 -11.93 -0.98
C PRO A 138 15.86 -11.44 -1.52
N PHE A 139 15.78 -11.20 -2.84
CA PHE A 139 14.53 -10.81 -3.47
C PHE A 139 13.44 -11.89 -3.31
N ALA A 140 13.78 -13.17 -3.51
CA ALA A 140 12.85 -14.27 -3.31
C ALA A 140 12.39 -14.39 -1.84
N GLU A 141 13.27 -14.12 -0.87
CA GLU A 141 12.92 -14.10 0.56
C GLU A 141 11.90 -12.98 0.86
N VAL A 142 12.12 -11.77 0.34
CA VAL A 142 11.19 -10.64 0.46
C VAL A 142 9.85 -10.96 -0.19
N MET A 143 9.85 -11.52 -1.42
CA MET A 143 8.62 -11.87 -2.13
C MET A 143 7.81 -12.96 -1.41
N ARG A 144 8.46 -13.97 -0.81
CA ARG A 144 7.77 -14.99 -0.01
C ARG A 144 7.11 -14.38 1.22
N LEU A 145 7.79 -13.45 1.90
CA LEU A 145 7.19 -12.74 3.02
C LEU A 145 5.98 -11.93 2.55
N TYR A 146 6.13 -11.17 1.45
CA TYR A 146 5.05 -10.37 0.89
C TYR A 146 3.81 -11.22 0.56
N ILE A 147 3.99 -12.41 -0.03
CA ILE A 147 2.89 -13.33 -0.32
C ILE A 147 2.19 -13.78 0.96
N ARG A 148 2.93 -14.22 1.99
CA ARG A 148 2.34 -14.60 3.29
C ARG A 148 1.55 -13.43 3.92
N LEU A 149 2.14 -12.24 3.91
CA LEU A 149 1.47 -11.04 4.42
C LEU A 149 0.18 -10.76 3.65
N VAL A 150 0.17 -10.90 2.32
CA VAL A 150 -1.04 -10.75 1.51
C VAL A 150 -2.10 -11.78 1.93
N GLU A 151 -1.75 -13.05 2.01
CA GLU A 151 -2.68 -14.13 2.37
C GLU A 151 -3.32 -13.91 3.75
N ASP A 152 -2.52 -13.48 4.73
CA ASP A 152 -2.99 -13.26 6.10
C ASP A 152 -3.71 -11.91 6.29
N ALA A 153 -3.34 -10.88 5.51
CA ALA A 153 -3.92 -9.53 5.56
C ALA A 153 -5.32 -9.48 4.93
N LEU A 154 -5.53 -10.22 3.85
CA LEU A 154 -6.76 -10.18 3.06
C LEU A 154 -8.03 -10.43 3.89
N PRO A 155 -8.12 -11.48 4.74
CA PRO A 155 -9.30 -11.74 5.55
C PRO A 155 -9.60 -10.67 6.60
N ARG A 156 -8.59 -9.88 6.99
CA ARG A 156 -8.66 -8.80 8.00
C ARG A 156 -8.93 -7.44 7.39
N GLY A 157 -8.78 -7.33 6.07
CA GLY A 157 -8.96 -6.09 5.34
C GLY A 157 -7.76 -5.17 5.36
N TYR A 158 -6.59 -5.69 5.73
CA TYR A 158 -5.35 -4.91 5.68
C TYR A 158 -4.84 -4.85 4.25
N ILE A 159 -4.15 -3.75 3.92
CA ILE A 159 -3.67 -3.50 2.56
C ILE A 159 -2.14 -3.55 2.57
N PRO A 160 -1.54 -4.64 2.09
CA PRO A 160 -0.09 -4.74 1.95
C PRO A 160 0.38 -3.99 0.70
N SER A 161 1.60 -3.47 0.72
CA SER A 161 2.26 -2.83 -0.42
C SER A 161 3.75 -3.12 -0.41
N TYR A 162 4.29 -3.60 -1.53
CA TYR A 162 5.72 -3.76 -1.71
C TYR A 162 6.33 -2.48 -2.32
N LEU A 163 7.30 -1.89 -1.62
CA LEU A 163 7.95 -0.63 -2.05
C LEU A 163 9.18 -0.81 -2.93
N GLY A 164 9.70 -2.04 -3.02
CA GLY A 164 10.99 -2.31 -3.63
C GLY A 164 12.09 -2.58 -2.61
N GLY A 165 13.08 -3.38 -3.03
CA GLY A 165 14.20 -3.78 -2.19
C GLY A 165 13.76 -4.68 -1.04
N ASP A 166 13.96 -4.22 0.19
CA ASP A 166 13.65 -4.88 1.45
C ASP A 166 12.49 -4.22 2.22
N ASN A 167 11.71 -3.37 1.55
CA ASN A 167 10.67 -2.55 2.17
C ASN A 167 9.27 -3.06 1.81
N ILE A 168 8.48 -3.36 2.83
CA ILE A 168 7.05 -3.70 2.72
C ILE A 168 6.29 -2.77 3.66
N ILE A 169 5.10 -2.34 3.24
CA ILE A 169 4.13 -1.65 4.09
C ILE A 169 2.93 -2.56 4.30
N LEU A 170 2.36 -2.51 5.49
CA LEU A 170 1.00 -3.00 5.77
C LEU A 170 0.16 -1.86 6.34
N PHE A 171 -0.93 -1.51 5.67
CA PHE A 171 -1.93 -0.58 6.19
C PHE A 171 -3.01 -1.33 6.96
N ALA A 172 -3.37 -0.81 8.12
CA ALA A 172 -4.44 -1.32 8.97
C ALA A 172 -5.20 -0.16 9.65
N PRO A 173 -6.44 -0.37 10.12
CA PRO A 173 -7.11 0.60 11.00
C PRO A 173 -6.26 0.89 12.24
N GLU A 174 -6.30 2.12 12.74
CA GLU A 174 -5.53 2.55 13.92
C GLU A 174 -5.77 1.67 15.16
N GLU A 175 -7.01 1.23 15.40
CA GLU A 175 -7.35 0.34 16.51
C GLU A 175 -6.75 -1.07 16.39
N ASN A 176 -6.29 -1.44 15.20
CA ASN A 176 -5.84 -2.80 14.87
C ASN A 176 -4.32 -2.92 14.79
N ILE A 177 -3.56 -1.93 15.29
CA ILE A 177 -2.08 -1.94 15.27
C ILE A 177 -1.50 -3.22 15.89
N ASP A 178 -2.04 -3.68 17.02
CA ASP A 178 -1.51 -4.85 17.72
C ASP A 178 -1.75 -6.15 16.95
N ASP A 179 -2.92 -6.31 16.32
CA ASP A 179 -3.23 -7.46 15.46
C ASP A 179 -2.38 -7.43 14.18
N ALA A 180 -2.26 -6.26 13.53
CA ALA A 180 -1.42 -6.08 12.36
C ALA A 180 0.06 -6.37 12.65
N LEU A 181 0.57 -5.91 13.80
CA LEU A 181 1.93 -6.21 14.24
C LEU A 181 2.10 -7.71 14.55
N GLY A 182 1.14 -8.34 15.22
CA GLY A 182 1.15 -9.78 15.49
C GLY A 182 1.28 -10.60 14.20
N LEU A 183 0.49 -10.24 13.18
CA LEU A 183 0.56 -10.85 11.84
C LEU A 183 1.95 -10.67 11.21
N VAL A 184 2.52 -9.45 11.26
CA VAL A 184 3.86 -9.18 10.73
C VAL A 184 4.92 -10.02 11.45
N MET A 185 4.84 -10.11 12.78
CA MET A 185 5.80 -10.88 13.58
C MET A 185 5.69 -12.38 13.30
N GLU A 186 4.48 -12.92 13.16
CA GLU A 186 4.24 -14.32 12.78
C GLU A 186 4.80 -14.62 11.38
N ALA A 187 4.53 -13.73 10.40
CA ALA A 187 4.98 -13.92 9.03
C ALA A 187 6.51 -13.84 8.88
N ILE A 188 7.20 -13.06 9.71
CA ILE A 188 8.67 -12.91 9.71
C ILE A 188 9.35 -14.00 10.56
N GLY A 189 8.74 -14.43 11.66
CA GLY A 189 9.34 -15.37 12.62
C GLY A 189 10.63 -14.81 13.25
N ASP A 190 11.65 -15.66 13.39
CA ASP A 190 12.96 -15.31 13.98
C ASP A 190 13.85 -14.44 13.06
N GLY A 191 13.29 -13.88 11.99
CA GLY A 191 14.00 -13.00 11.07
C GLY A 191 14.56 -11.74 11.73
N ARG A 192 15.55 -11.11 11.10
CA ARG A 192 15.99 -9.76 11.48
C ARG A 192 15.14 -8.75 10.73
N TYR A 193 14.45 -7.90 11.48
CA TYR A 193 13.55 -6.90 10.93
C TYR A 193 13.54 -5.65 11.81
N LYS A 194 13.08 -4.56 11.21
CA LYS A 194 12.65 -3.35 11.89
C LYS A 194 11.24 -3.01 11.41
N VAL A 195 10.36 -2.61 12.33
CA VAL A 195 9.02 -2.12 11.97
C VAL A 195 8.83 -0.72 12.54
N GLY A 196 8.81 0.27 11.66
CA GLY A 196 8.35 1.61 12.03
C GLY A 196 6.84 1.66 11.83
N ILE A 197 6.09 1.98 12.89
CA ILE A 197 4.65 2.09 12.85
C ILE A 197 4.30 3.57 12.97
N GLY A 198 3.64 4.11 11.96
CA GLY A 198 3.13 5.48 11.99
C GLY A 198 1.61 5.48 12.01
N VAL A 199 1.02 6.34 12.82
CA VAL A 199 -0.44 6.43 12.98
C VAL A 199 -0.89 7.87 12.81
N ASP A 200 -1.81 8.10 11.87
CA ASP A 200 -2.33 9.43 11.59
C ASP A 200 -3.75 9.35 10.99
N ASP A 201 -4.37 10.50 10.72
CA ASP A 201 -5.70 10.58 10.12
C ASP A 201 -5.71 10.22 8.63
N ASN A 202 -4.55 10.30 7.95
CA ASN A 202 -4.41 9.92 6.55
C ASN A 202 -3.16 9.07 6.24
N PRO A 203 -3.21 8.24 5.17
CA PRO A 203 -2.12 7.33 4.82
C PRO A 203 -0.77 8.01 4.61
N ARG A 204 -0.74 9.20 3.99
CA ARG A 204 0.51 9.88 3.68
C ARG A 204 1.24 10.35 4.93
N ALA A 205 0.51 10.86 5.91
CA ALA A 205 1.05 11.28 7.20
C ALA A 205 1.46 10.06 8.05
N ALA A 206 0.63 9.00 8.06
CA ALA A 206 0.99 7.74 8.72
C ALA A 206 2.30 7.15 8.15
N LEU A 207 2.49 7.17 6.83
CA LEU A 207 3.75 6.76 6.20
C LEU A 207 4.95 7.62 6.60
N ALA A 208 4.77 8.94 6.67
CA ALA A 208 5.85 9.84 7.08
C ALA A 208 6.31 9.54 8.53
N ARG A 209 5.36 9.27 9.43
CA ARG A 209 5.64 8.84 10.81
C ARG A 209 6.29 7.46 10.86
N ALA A 210 5.85 6.51 10.06
CA ALA A 210 6.47 5.19 9.98
C ALA A 210 7.94 5.27 9.54
N ALA A 211 8.25 6.16 8.59
CA ALA A 211 9.62 6.43 8.16
C ALA A 211 10.45 7.13 9.24
N HIS A 212 9.85 8.06 10.01
CA HIS A 212 10.48 8.66 11.18
C HIS A 212 10.79 7.59 12.24
N ALA A 213 9.84 6.73 12.57
CA ALA A 213 10.01 5.60 13.49
C ALA A 213 11.18 4.68 13.09
N LEU A 214 11.31 4.32 11.81
CA LEU A 214 12.46 3.56 11.31
C LEU A 214 13.79 4.30 11.49
N SER A 215 13.80 5.63 11.32
CA SER A 215 14.99 6.46 11.54
C SER A 215 15.41 6.43 13.01
N VAL A 216 14.45 6.48 13.94
CA VAL A 216 14.72 6.35 15.38
C VAL A 216 15.28 4.97 15.70
N ILE A 217 14.67 3.88 15.19
CA ILE A 217 15.17 2.52 15.38
C ILE A 217 16.63 2.39 14.95
N ARG A 218 16.98 2.93 13.76
CA ARG A 218 18.35 2.91 13.21
C ARG A 218 19.35 3.65 14.11
N SER A 219 18.91 4.72 14.79
CA SER A 219 19.76 5.48 15.71
C SER A 219 19.93 4.81 17.09
N ALA A 220 18.86 4.23 17.64
CA ALA A 220 18.85 3.69 19.00
C ALA A 220 19.47 2.29 19.13
N ARG A 221 19.46 1.48 18.04
CA ARG A 221 20.00 0.10 17.93
C ARG A 221 19.50 -0.96 18.93
N SER A 222 18.81 -0.55 20.00
CA SER A 222 18.20 -1.41 21.03
C SER A 222 16.73 -1.72 20.74
N CYS A 223 16.15 -1.09 19.72
CA CYS A 223 14.75 -1.19 19.35
C CYS A 223 14.59 -1.96 18.05
N ARG A 224 13.50 -2.73 17.89
CA ARG A 224 13.13 -3.33 16.59
C ARG A 224 11.79 -2.83 16.10
N VAL A 225 10.87 -2.49 16.99
CA VAL A 225 9.57 -1.94 16.63
C VAL A 225 9.38 -0.61 17.33
N TYR A 226 8.93 0.41 16.61
CA TYR A 226 8.72 1.74 17.16
C TYR A 226 7.40 2.30 16.66
N VAL A 227 6.59 2.82 17.56
CA VAL A 227 5.30 3.43 17.24
C VAL A 227 5.38 4.95 17.41
N ASP A 228 5.02 5.68 16.35
CA ASP A 228 4.87 7.14 16.29
C ASP A 228 3.41 7.48 15.95
N LYS A 229 2.71 8.12 16.89
CA LYS A 229 1.29 8.49 16.76
C LYS A 229 1.09 9.99 16.74
N ARG A 230 0.11 10.46 15.96
CA ARG A 230 -0.33 11.87 16.01
C ARG A 230 -0.79 12.25 17.42
N GLY A 231 -0.43 13.46 17.87
CA GLY A 231 -0.93 14.03 19.12
C GLY A 231 -0.42 13.38 20.41
N GLU A 232 0.37 12.31 20.35
CA GLU A 232 1.00 11.68 21.50
C GLU A 232 2.51 11.95 21.49
N GLU A 233 3.05 12.45 22.61
CA GLU A 233 4.51 12.41 22.86
C GLU A 233 4.97 10.97 23.23
N THR A 234 4.04 10.02 23.29
CA THR A 234 4.27 8.66 23.75
C THR A 234 4.85 7.80 22.65
N VAL A 235 6.16 7.79 22.60
CA VAL A 235 6.96 6.88 21.80
C VAL A 235 7.08 5.54 22.52
N THR A 236 6.67 4.45 21.87
CA THR A 236 6.83 3.11 22.42
C THR A 236 7.78 2.28 21.56
N CYS A 237 8.88 1.83 22.17
CA CYS A 237 9.73 0.80 21.60
C CYS A 237 9.25 -0.58 22.05
N ARG A 238 9.13 -1.52 21.11
CA ARG A 238 8.83 -2.93 21.37
C ARG A 238 9.94 -3.84 20.83
#